data_AF-A0A932X0V0-F1
#
_entry.id   AF-A0A932X0V0-F1
#
_cell.length_a   1.000
_cell.length_b   1.000
_cell.length_c   1.000
_cell.angle_alpha   90.00
_cell.angle_beta   90.00
_cell.angle_gamma   90.00
#
_symmetry.space_group_name_H-M   'P 1'
#
loop_
_entity.id
_entity.type
_entity.pdbx_description
1 polymer ?
#
loop_
_entity_poly.entity_id
_entity_poly.type
_entity_poly.pdbx_seq_one_letter_code
_entity_poly.pdbx_strand_id
1 'polypeptide(L)'
;ETAAGYFPRLKAYLQQAGVPPEQATAADLQFLNRAPQFDPLFPAAGLVGTLERFCAGLGIPLESLPNLHLDIEARPLKSPRAFCAPIRVPDEVMLVIMPRGGPDDYRALYHEAGHALHFALTAPDLPLALQLLGDNSVTECYAFLMDNLVQNPAWMREILGVSDGADYRALTGFYKTWMLRRYAAKLLYEIELHADADLDAMPERYARGLSDALGVEVRPVNYLADVDDAYYAARYLRAWMLEVQLREFLQSRLGPLWFQARAAGTFLRDLWRRGESLTEEDLAREMGADGIHAEPLIQELAA
;
A
#
# COMPACT_ATOMS: atom_id res chain seq x y z
N GLU A 1 -20.06 2.91 -7.00
CA GLU A 1 -19.90 4.23 -6.34
C GLU A 1 -18.81 5.10 -6.96
N THR A 2 -17.58 4.60 -7.18
CA THR A 2 -16.46 5.43 -7.68
C THR A 2 -16.53 5.84 -9.16
N ALA A 3 -17.46 5.30 -9.96
CA ALA A 3 -17.51 5.50 -11.41
C ALA A 3 -17.63 6.98 -11.83
N ALA A 4 -18.43 7.77 -11.10
CA ALA A 4 -18.67 9.18 -11.43
C ALA A 4 -17.41 10.06 -11.30
N GLY A 5 -16.52 9.75 -10.36
CA GLY A 5 -15.24 10.43 -10.22
C GLY A 5 -14.12 9.80 -11.07
N TYR A 6 -14.13 8.47 -11.22
CA TYR A 6 -13.04 7.72 -11.85
C TYR A 6 -12.93 7.95 -13.36
N PHE A 7 -13.99 7.72 -14.13
CA PHE A 7 -13.91 7.74 -15.59
C PHE A 7 -13.59 9.13 -16.18
N PRO A 8 -14.11 10.25 -15.64
CA PRO A 8 -13.69 11.57 -16.10
C PRO A 8 -12.20 11.85 -15.83
N ARG A 9 -11.69 11.45 -14.66
CA ARG A 9 -10.26 11.58 -14.32
C ARG A 9 -9.40 10.70 -15.23
N LEU A 10 -9.80 9.45 -15.47
CA LEU A 10 -9.14 8.54 -16.43
C LEU A 10 -9.00 9.19 -17.81
N LYS A 11 -10.10 9.70 -18.37
CA LYS A 11 -10.10 10.37 -19.68
C LYS A 11 -9.16 11.57 -19.71
N ALA A 12 -9.15 12.38 -18.65
CA ALA A 12 -8.26 13.52 -18.54
C ALA A 12 -6.78 13.11 -18.53
N TYR A 13 -6.41 12.09 -17.74
CA TYR A 13 -5.04 11.60 -17.68
C TYR A 13 -4.58 10.94 -18.98
N LEU A 14 -5.43 10.13 -19.63
CA LEU A 14 -5.12 9.56 -20.93
C LEU A 14 -4.92 10.65 -22.00
N GLN A 15 -5.77 11.68 -22.01
CA GLN A 15 -5.62 12.82 -22.91
C GLN A 15 -4.31 13.58 -22.67
N GLN A 16 -3.92 13.80 -21.41
CA GLN A 16 -2.65 14.42 -21.05
C GLN A 16 -1.44 13.58 -21.51
N ALA A 17 -1.56 12.25 -21.47
CA ALA A 17 -0.54 11.34 -21.97
C ALA A 17 -0.57 11.15 -23.51
N GLY A 18 -1.54 11.75 -24.21
CA GLY A 18 -1.69 11.59 -25.66
C GLY A 18 -2.22 10.22 -26.08
N VAL A 19 -2.87 9.48 -25.18
CA VAL A 19 -3.43 8.14 -25.43
C VAL A 19 -4.93 8.29 -25.74
N PRO A 20 -5.40 7.88 -26.95
CA PRO A 20 -6.82 7.83 -27.24
C PRO A 20 -7.54 6.83 -26.32
N PRO A 21 -8.67 7.18 -25.67
CA PRO A 21 -9.36 6.28 -24.74
C PRO A 21 -9.69 4.90 -25.31
N GLU A 22 -10.04 4.83 -26.59
CA GLU A 22 -10.36 3.59 -27.31
C GLU A 22 -9.14 2.70 -27.61
N GLN A 23 -7.92 3.21 -27.43
CA GLN A 23 -6.67 2.48 -27.60
C GLN A 23 -5.96 2.25 -26.25
N ALA A 24 -6.51 2.76 -25.15
CA ALA A 24 -5.89 2.67 -23.84
C ALA A 24 -5.94 1.22 -23.31
N THR A 25 -4.84 0.81 -22.72
CA THR A 25 -4.62 -0.52 -22.15
C THR A 25 -4.19 -0.42 -20.69
N ALA A 26 -4.11 -1.55 -19.99
CA ALA A 26 -3.52 -1.61 -18.65
C ALA A 26 -2.06 -1.07 -18.59
N ALA A 27 -1.30 -1.10 -19.69
CA ALA A 27 0.07 -0.58 -19.73
C ALA A 27 0.09 0.95 -19.65
N ASP A 28 -0.90 1.63 -20.20
CA ASP A 28 -1.01 3.10 -20.12
C ASP A 28 -1.28 3.56 -18.69
N LEU A 29 -2.03 2.78 -17.91
CA LEU A 29 -2.23 3.04 -16.48
C LEU A 29 -0.94 2.87 -15.67
N GLN A 30 -0.11 1.88 -16.02
CA GLN A 30 1.22 1.72 -15.40
C GLN A 30 2.15 2.88 -15.78
N PHE A 31 2.11 3.33 -17.04
CA PHE A 31 2.87 4.49 -17.49
C PHE A 31 2.46 5.77 -16.74
N LEU A 32 1.15 6.02 -16.61
CA LEU A 32 0.61 7.14 -15.84
C LEU A 32 1.05 7.09 -14.37
N ASN A 33 1.03 5.91 -13.75
CA ASN A 33 1.45 5.75 -12.36
C ASN A 33 2.94 6.10 -12.13
N ARG A 34 3.83 5.80 -13.09
CA ARG A 34 5.25 6.13 -12.93
C ARG A 34 5.48 7.63 -12.71
N ALA A 35 4.68 8.47 -13.37
CA ALA A 35 4.58 9.91 -13.11
C ALA A 35 5.94 10.65 -12.93
N PRO A 36 6.89 10.53 -13.88
CA PRO A 36 8.26 11.05 -13.73
C PRO A 36 8.33 12.56 -13.54
N GLN A 37 7.28 13.31 -13.94
CA GLN A 37 7.17 14.74 -13.69
C GLN A 37 7.21 15.11 -12.19
N PHE A 38 6.95 14.16 -11.28
CA PHE A 38 7.01 14.36 -9.84
C PHE A 38 8.32 13.90 -9.21
N ASP A 39 9.26 13.32 -9.97
CA ASP A 39 10.57 12.90 -9.44
C ASP A 39 11.33 14.00 -8.68
N PRO A 40 11.30 15.29 -9.10
CA PRO A 40 11.95 16.36 -8.34
C PRO A 40 11.42 16.57 -6.92
N LEU A 41 10.19 16.14 -6.62
CA LEU A 41 9.61 16.20 -5.27
C LEU A 41 10.20 15.12 -4.34
N PHE A 42 10.79 14.07 -4.91
CA PHE A 42 11.18 12.84 -4.21
C PHE A 42 12.66 12.50 -4.48
N PRO A 43 13.62 13.29 -3.96
CA PRO A 43 15.04 13.11 -4.27
C PRO A 43 15.60 11.81 -3.69
N ALA A 44 16.45 11.13 -4.47
CA ALA A 44 17.12 9.89 -4.04
C ALA A 44 17.98 10.08 -2.77
N ALA A 45 18.71 11.19 -2.69
CA ALA A 45 19.62 11.50 -1.58
C ALA A 45 18.91 11.61 -0.22
N GLY A 46 17.60 11.92 -0.23
CA GLY A 46 16.80 12.07 1.00
C GLY A 46 16.05 10.80 1.42
N LEU A 47 15.93 9.80 0.54
CA LEU A 47 14.97 8.70 0.67
C LEU A 47 15.09 7.97 2.01
N VAL A 48 16.24 7.35 2.28
CA VAL A 48 16.49 6.60 3.52
C VAL A 48 16.42 7.52 4.74
N GLY A 49 16.97 8.73 4.63
CA GLY A 49 16.92 9.71 5.71
C GLY A 49 15.49 10.16 6.07
N THR A 50 14.51 10.04 5.16
CA THR A 50 13.11 10.31 5.49
C THR A 50 12.53 9.22 6.41
N LEU A 51 12.87 7.94 6.16
CA LEU A 51 12.45 6.83 7.00
C LEU A 51 13.08 6.93 8.40
N GLU A 52 14.38 7.27 8.48
CA GLU A 52 15.06 7.51 9.76
C GLU A 52 14.35 8.60 10.57
N ARG A 53 13.99 9.73 9.95
CA ARG A 53 13.24 10.82 10.60
C ARG A 53 11.85 10.38 11.07
N PHE A 54 11.13 9.62 10.25
CA PHE A 54 9.81 9.07 10.60
C PHE A 54 9.91 8.16 11.84
N CYS A 55 10.82 7.18 11.79
CA CYS A 55 11.09 6.26 12.88
C CYS A 55 11.51 6.98 14.17
N ALA A 56 12.38 7.99 14.08
CA ALA A 56 12.76 8.83 15.21
C ALA A 56 11.56 9.63 15.78
N GLY A 57 10.68 10.15 14.92
CA GLY A 57 9.45 10.85 15.31
C GLY A 57 8.49 9.98 16.14
N LEU A 58 8.39 8.70 15.78
CA LEU A 58 7.65 7.70 16.55
C LEU A 58 8.37 7.28 17.85
N GLY A 59 9.61 7.70 18.07
CA GLY A 59 10.43 7.20 19.19
C GLY A 59 10.85 5.74 19.01
N ILE A 60 11.00 5.31 17.75
CA ILE A 60 11.50 4.00 17.33
C ILE A 60 12.69 4.25 16.38
N PRO A 61 13.79 4.90 16.84
CA PRO A 61 14.95 5.13 15.98
C PRO A 61 15.45 3.83 15.36
N LEU A 62 15.80 3.84 14.07
CA LEU A 62 16.27 2.62 13.37
C LEU A 62 17.54 2.05 14.03
N GLU A 63 18.40 2.90 14.57
CA GLU A 63 19.59 2.49 15.32
C GLU A 63 19.28 1.71 16.61
N SER A 64 18.03 1.76 17.09
CA SER A 64 17.57 0.94 18.23
C SER A 64 17.04 -0.44 17.83
N LEU A 65 16.97 -0.74 16.53
CA LEU A 65 16.48 -2.00 15.96
C LEU A 65 17.62 -2.77 15.28
N PRO A 66 18.57 -3.38 16.05
CA PRO A 66 19.72 -4.07 15.46
C PRO A 66 19.36 -5.31 14.64
N ASN A 67 18.13 -5.81 14.80
CA ASN A 67 17.52 -6.92 14.09
C ASN A 67 16.87 -6.52 12.75
N LEU A 68 16.73 -5.22 12.48
CA LEU A 68 16.22 -4.69 11.22
C LEU A 68 17.37 -4.22 10.34
N HIS A 69 17.62 -4.95 9.26
CA HIS A 69 18.73 -4.71 8.35
C HIS A 69 18.26 -4.00 7.08
N LEU A 70 18.80 -2.81 6.83
CA LEU A 70 18.55 -2.05 5.61
C LEU A 70 19.57 -2.47 4.53
N ASP A 71 19.12 -3.26 3.55
CA ASP A 71 19.92 -3.59 2.38
C ASP A 71 19.69 -2.54 1.29
N ILE A 72 20.45 -1.44 1.34
CA ILE A 72 20.33 -0.28 0.44
C ILE A 72 21.41 -0.24 -0.65
N GLU A 73 22.49 -1.02 -0.50
CA GLU A 73 23.65 -0.94 -1.39
C GLU A 73 23.34 -1.48 -2.79
N ALA A 74 23.80 -0.77 -3.82
CA ALA A 74 23.72 -1.25 -5.19
C ALA A 74 24.83 -2.28 -5.44
N ARG A 75 24.45 -3.46 -5.95
CA ARG A 75 25.39 -4.52 -6.35
C ARG A 75 24.91 -5.21 -7.62
N PRO A 76 25.82 -5.78 -8.44
CA PRO A 76 25.44 -6.53 -9.63
C PRO A 76 24.37 -7.58 -9.30
N LEU A 77 23.35 -7.69 -10.16
CA LEU A 77 22.23 -8.65 -10.04
C LEU A 77 21.24 -8.40 -8.88
N LYS A 78 21.42 -7.36 -8.06
CA LYS A 78 20.41 -7.01 -7.04
C LYS A 78 19.09 -6.64 -7.72
N SER A 79 18.01 -7.21 -7.20
CA SER A 79 16.65 -6.84 -7.63
C SER A 79 16.41 -5.35 -7.35
N PRO A 80 15.88 -4.59 -8.31
CA PRO A 80 15.51 -3.20 -8.08
C PRO A 80 14.19 -3.03 -7.32
N ARG A 81 13.42 -4.12 -7.16
CA ARG A 81 12.14 -4.11 -6.43
C ARG A 81 12.41 -4.09 -4.94
N ALA A 82 11.78 -3.17 -4.21
CA ALA A 82 11.80 -3.19 -2.76
C ALA A 82 10.99 -4.38 -2.23
N PHE A 83 11.45 -4.98 -1.13
CA PHE A 83 10.71 -6.01 -0.41
C PHE A 83 11.17 -6.10 1.05
N CYS A 84 10.26 -6.53 1.92
CA CYS A 84 10.56 -7.02 3.26
C CYS A 84 10.80 -8.55 3.22
N ALA A 85 11.85 -9.01 3.90
CA ALA A 85 12.10 -10.43 4.12
C ALA A 85 12.25 -10.72 5.63
N PRO A 86 11.19 -11.24 6.29
CA PRO A 86 11.24 -11.65 7.69
C PRO A 86 11.93 -13.03 7.83
N ILE A 87 13.27 -13.06 7.79
CA ILE A 87 14.07 -14.29 7.80
C ILE A 87 13.90 -15.09 9.10
N ARG A 88 14.00 -14.40 10.24
CA ARG A 88 13.75 -14.95 11.58
C ARG A 88 13.03 -13.89 12.41
N VAL A 89 11.74 -14.03 12.65
CA VAL A 89 10.98 -13.01 13.38
C VAL A 89 11.16 -13.21 14.89
N PRO A 90 11.48 -12.15 15.66
CA PRO A 90 11.84 -10.79 15.23
C PRO A 90 13.33 -10.61 14.94
N ASP A 91 14.19 -11.60 15.24
CA ASP A 91 15.65 -11.47 15.32
C ASP A 91 16.40 -11.05 14.04
N GLU A 92 15.84 -11.27 12.85
CA GLU A 92 16.48 -11.00 11.56
C GLU A 92 15.43 -10.67 10.50
N VAL A 93 15.26 -9.38 10.22
CA VAL A 93 14.32 -8.85 9.22
C VAL A 93 15.09 -7.95 8.26
N MET A 94 14.95 -8.21 6.96
CA MET A 94 15.57 -7.41 5.91
C MET A 94 14.56 -6.44 5.30
N LEU A 95 14.93 -5.17 5.21
CA LEU A 95 14.29 -4.19 4.35
C LEU A 95 15.21 -3.94 3.16
N VAL A 96 14.85 -4.50 2.00
CA VAL A 96 15.66 -4.44 0.79
C VAL A 96 15.13 -3.35 -0.13
N ILE A 97 16.00 -2.44 -0.56
CA ILE A 97 15.69 -1.41 -1.55
C ILE A 97 16.94 -1.06 -2.35
N MET A 98 16.76 -0.54 -3.56
CA MET A 98 17.85 0.07 -4.33
C MET A 98 17.50 1.53 -4.61
N PRO A 99 17.92 2.47 -3.74
CA PRO A 99 17.51 3.86 -3.80
C PRO A 99 17.81 4.52 -5.14
N ARG A 100 16.76 4.96 -5.83
CA ARG A 100 16.78 5.70 -7.09
C ARG A 100 16.06 7.05 -6.98
N GLY A 101 15.20 7.20 -5.97
CA GLY A 101 14.30 8.34 -5.84
C GLY A 101 13.08 8.24 -6.77
N GLY A 102 12.24 9.26 -6.72
CA GLY A 102 10.95 9.29 -7.38
C GLY A 102 9.81 8.76 -6.49
N PRO A 103 8.55 9.06 -6.85
CA PRO A 103 7.40 8.70 -6.04
C PRO A 103 7.28 7.20 -5.74
N ASP A 104 7.52 6.36 -6.76
CA ASP A 104 7.42 4.91 -6.63
C ASP A 104 8.42 4.34 -5.61
N ASP A 105 9.63 4.90 -5.53
CA ASP A 105 10.69 4.43 -4.62
C ASP A 105 10.40 4.84 -3.17
N TYR A 106 9.84 6.04 -2.96
CA TYR A 106 9.36 6.47 -1.65
C TYR A 106 8.18 5.65 -1.17
N ARG A 107 7.18 5.43 -2.03
CA ARG A 107 6.01 4.60 -1.71
C ARG A 107 6.43 3.16 -1.39
N ALA A 108 7.28 2.56 -2.22
CA ALA A 108 7.79 1.22 -1.99
C ALA A 108 8.61 1.12 -0.70
N LEU A 109 9.49 2.07 -0.41
CA LEU A 109 10.23 2.08 0.87
C LEU A 109 9.29 2.08 2.07
N TYR A 110 8.31 2.99 2.08
CA TYR A 110 7.39 3.13 3.21
C TYR A 110 6.46 1.93 3.36
N HIS A 111 5.99 1.36 2.25
CA HIS A 111 5.19 0.13 2.25
C HIS A 111 5.96 -1.02 2.91
N GLU A 112 7.17 -1.31 2.41
CA GLU A 112 7.99 -2.39 2.93
C GLU A 112 8.50 -2.12 4.35
N ALA A 113 8.69 -0.85 4.73
CA ALA A 113 9.01 -0.47 6.10
C ALA A 113 7.85 -0.75 7.07
N GLY A 114 6.59 -0.69 6.62
CA GLY A 114 5.43 -1.10 7.43
C GLY A 114 5.50 -2.56 7.82
N HIS A 115 5.77 -3.44 6.86
CA HIS A 115 6.04 -4.85 7.13
C HIS A 115 7.28 -5.04 8.01
N ALA A 116 8.38 -4.37 7.67
CA ALA A 116 9.64 -4.57 8.36
C ALA A 116 9.59 -4.15 9.83
N LEU A 117 8.92 -3.04 10.16
CA LEU A 117 8.71 -2.60 11.53
C LEU A 117 7.78 -3.56 12.29
N HIS A 118 6.71 -4.04 11.65
CA HIS A 118 5.80 -5.04 12.24
C HIS A 118 6.56 -6.30 12.64
N PHE A 119 7.30 -6.91 11.72
CA PHE A 119 8.06 -8.12 12.00
C PHE A 119 9.23 -7.88 12.97
N ALA A 120 9.98 -6.78 12.82
CA ALA A 120 11.12 -6.50 13.71
C ALA A 120 10.71 -6.18 15.16
N LEU A 121 9.47 -5.76 15.38
CA LEU A 121 8.95 -5.41 16.72
C LEU A 121 7.97 -6.45 17.28
N THR A 122 7.72 -7.53 16.57
CA THR A 122 6.95 -8.69 17.05
C THR A 122 7.60 -9.29 18.30
N ALA A 123 6.81 -9.74 19.28
CA ALA A 123 7.37 -10.30 20.51
C ALA A 123 8.06 -11.67 20.25
N PRO A 124 9.29 -11.86 20.78
CA PRO A 124 10.09 -13.06 20.49
C PRO A 124 9.58 -14.34 21.15
N ASP A 125 8.73 -14.21 22.17
CA ASP A 125 8.13 -15.32 22.93
C ASP A 125 6.81 -15.83 22.31
N LEU A 126 6.35 -15.21 21.22
CA LEU A 126 5.19 -15.70 20.48
C LEU A 126 5.51 -17.03 19.77
N PRO A 127 4.54 -17.96 19.68
CA PRO A 127 4.66 -19.11 18.79
C PRO A 127 4.91 -18.66 17.34
N LEU A 128 5.70 -19.43 16.58
CA LEU A 128 6.02 -19.14 15.18
C LEU A 128 4.79 -18.79 14.32
N ALA A 129 3.68 -19.49 14.53
CA ALA A 129 2.43 -19.22 13.82
C ALA A 129 1.93 -17.79 14.07
N LEU A 130 2.05 -17.27 15.28
CA LEU A 130 1.69 -15.89 15.62
C LEU A 130 2.79 -14.88 15.29
N GLN A 131 3.95 -15.32 14.82
CA GLN A 131 4.98 -14.44 14.30
C GLN A 131 4.88 -14.23 12.78
N LEU A 132 4.27 -15.18 12.05
CA LEU A 132 4.33 -15.23 10.58
C LEU A 132 3.03 -15.63 9.86
N LEU A 133 2.12 -16.35 10.51
CA LEU A 133 1.00 -17.03 9.85
C LEU A 133 -0.34 -16.44 10.28
N GLY A 134 -0.56 -15.17 9.95
CA GLY A 134 -1.79 -14.45 10.26
C GLY A 134 -2.64 -14.04 9.08
N ASP A 135 -3.52 -13.10 9.36
CA ASP A 135 -4.31 -12.43 8.36
C ASP A 135 -3.46 -11.33 7.70
N ASN A 136 -3.07 -11.56 6.44
CA ASN A 136 -2.28 -10.59 5.70
C ASN A 136 -2.94 -9.21 5.61
N SER A 137 -4.26 -9.08 5.80
CA SER A 137 -4.91 -7.76 5.85
C SER A 137 -4.34 -6.85 6.95
N VAL A 138 -3.84 -7.43 8.05
CA VAL A 138 -3.24 -6.67 9.15
C VAL A 138 -1.86 -6.12 8.77
N THR A 139 -0.97 -6.98 8.27
CA THR A 139 0.38 -6.53 7.87
C THR A 139 0.33 -5.57 6.68
N GLU A 140 -0.56 -5.80 5.71
CA GLU A 140 -0.83 -4.89 4.59
C GLU A 140 -1.42 -3.56 5.07
N CYS A 141 -2.27 -3.55 6.10
CA CYS A 141 -2.77 -2.31 6.70
C CYS A 141 -1.63 -1.47 7.27
N TYR A 142 -0.62 -2.08 7.90
CA TYR A 142 0.55 -1.34 8.39
C TYR A 142 1.40 -0.79 7.24
N ALA A 143 1.57 -1.57 6.18
CA ALA A 143 2.24 -1.13 4.96
C ALA A 143 1.53 0.05 4.29
N PHE A 144 0.21 -0.02 4.13
CA PHE A 144 -0.60 1.07 3.57
C PHE A 144 -0.65 2.31 4.47
N LEU A 145 -0.68 2.14 5.80
CA LEU A 145 -0.63 3.28 6.72
C LEU A 145 0.63 4.10 6.49
N MET A 146 1.75 3.41 6.25
CA MET A 146 3.04 4.05 6.02
C MET A 146 3.16 4.61 4.60
N ASP A 147 2.79 3.87 3.56
CA ASP A 147 2.94 4.33 2.18
C ASP A 147 2.03 5.52 1.83
N ASN A 148 0.84 5.61 2.45
CA ASN A 148 -0.07 6.74 2.31
C ASN A 148 0.47 8.04 2.95
N LEU A 149 1.55 7.98 3.76
CA LEU A 149 2.24 9.19 4.22
C LEU A 149 2.86 9.96 3.05
N VAL A 150 3.31 9.27 2.01
CA VAL A 150 3.98 9.88 0.86
C VAL A 150 3.05 10.84 0.10
N GLN A 151 1.73 10.67 0.22
CA GLN A 151 0.69 11.56 -0.31
C GLN A 151 0.01 12.43 0.77
N ASN A 152 0.42 12.33 2.04
CA ASN A 152 -0.14 13.14 3.11
C ASN A 152 0.43 14.57 3.05
N PRO A 153 -0.40 15.61 2.94
CA PRO A 153 0.08 16.98 2.75
C PRO A 153 0.89 17.51 3.95
N ALA A 154 0.61 17.04 5.17
CA ALA A 154 1.40 17.40 6.34
C ALA A 154 2.77 16.70 6.31
N TRP A 155 2.82 15.42 5.98
CA TRP A 155 4.09 14.70 5.83
C TRP A 155 4.95 15.28 4.70
N MET A 156 4.36 15.60 3.55
CA MET A 156 5.09 16.24 2.43
C MET A 156 5.71 17.58 2.84
N ARG A 157 4.99 18.41 3.62
CA ARG A 157 5.53 19.66 4.17
C ARG A 157 6.66 19.42 5.15
N GLU A 158 6.41 18.61 6.18
CA GLU A 158 7.34 18.46 7.30
C GLU A 158 8.59 17.65 6.94
N ILE A 159 8.45 16.67 6.04
CA ILE A 159 9.53 15.72 5.72
C ILE A 159 10.24 16.06 4.41
N LEU A 160 9.51 16.54 3.40
CA LEU A 160 10.08 16.88 2.09
C LEU A 160 10.20 18.39 1.84
N GLY A 161 9.59 19.24 2.68
CA GLY A 161 9.54 20.69 2.43
C GLY A 161 8.66 21.07 1.23
N VAL A 162 7.79 20.16 0.78
CA VAL A 162 6.86 20.41 -0.34
C VAL A 162 5.58 21.03 0.21
N SER A 163 5.18 22.18 -0.32
CA SER A 163 4.04 22.98 0.20
C SER A 163 2.74 22.18 0.33
N ASP A 164 2.27 21.60 -0.76
CA ASP A 164 1.13 20.69 -0.73
C ASP A 164 1.33 19.51 -1.70
N GLY A 165 1.88 19.72 -2.89
CA GLY A 165 1.95 18.69 -3.93
C GLY A 165 0.57 18.32 -4.48
N ALA A 166 -0.35 19.29 -4.62
CA ALA A 166 -1.74 19.04 -5.01
C ALA A 166 -1.90 18.17 -6.26
N ASP A 167 -1.12 18.42 -7.32
CA ASP A 167 -1.19 17.63 -8.55
C ASP A 167 -0.74 16.18 -8.34
N TYR A 168 0.30 15.97 -7.53
CA TYR A 168 0.76 14.64 -7.15
C TYR A 168 -0.29 13.90 -6.31
N ARG A 169 -0.90 14.58 -5.33
CA ARG A 169 -1.99 14.01 -4.52
C ARG A 169 -3.21 13.66 -5.36
N ALA A 170 -3.56 14.49 -6.34
CA ALA A 170 -4.66 14.20 -7.26
C ALA A 170 -4.39 12.93 -8.09
N LEU A 171 -3.18 12.79 -8.63
CA LEU A 171 -2.79 11.61 -9.40
C LEU A 171 -2.75 10.34 -8.53
N THR A 172 -2.19 10.42 -7.33
CA THR A 172 -2.13 9.27 -6.41
C THR A 172 -3.51 8.88 -5.87
N GLY A 173 -4.41 9.84 -5.62
CA GLY A 173 -5.81 9.55 -5.32
C GLY A 173 -6.53 8.83 -6.47
N PHE A 174 -6.26 9.23 -7.71
CA PHE A 174 -6.73 8.49 -8.89
C PHE A 174 -6.15 7.07 -8.93
N TYR A 175 -4.85 6.91 -8.66
CA TYR A 175 -4.21 5.60 -8.62
C TYR A 175 -4.78 4.68 -7.52
N LYS A 176 -5.02 5.20 -6.31
CA LYS A 176 -5.70 4.47 -5.22
C LYS A 176 -7.09 4.01 -5.67
N THR A 177 -7.85 4.88 -6.33
CA THR A 177 -9.16 4.53 -6.91
C THR A 177 -9.03 3.44 -7.98
N TRP A 178 -8.05 3.54 -8.87
CA TRP A 178 -7.77 2.53 -9.89
C TRP A 178 -7.44 1.17 -9.26
N MET A 179 -6.53 1.13 -8.27
CA MET A 179 -6.16 -0.09 -7.56
C MET A 179 -7.38 -0.75 -6.91
N LEU A 180 -8.22 0.02 -6.22
CA LEU A 180 -9.43 -0.51 -5.59
C LEU A 180 -10.42 -1.09 -6.61
N ARG A 181 -10.65 -0.40 -7.73
CA ARG A 181 -11.50 -0.91 -8.82
C ARG A 181 -10.92 -2.19 -9.43
N ARG A 182 -9.60 -2.24 -9.64
CA ARG A 182 -8.90 -3.41 -10.14
C ARG A 182 -9.05 -4.60 -9.20
N TYR A 183 -8.76 -4.41 -7.92
CA TYR A 183 -8.81 -5.49 -6.92
C TYR A 183 -10.23 -5.97 -6.65
N ALA A 184 -11.23 -5.08 -6.70
CA ALA A 184 -12.63 -5.49 -6.62
C ALA A 184 -13.05 -6.35 -7.82
N ALA A 185 -12.70 -5.94 -9.05
CA ALA A 185 -13.00 -6.73 -10.25
C ALA A 185 -12.24 -8.06 -10.28
N LYS A 186 -10.97 -8.03 -9.86
CA LYS A 186 -10.11 -9.21 -9.73
C LYS A 186 -10.68 -10.21 -8.72
N LEU A 187 -11.13 -9.76 -7.56
CA LEU A 187 -11.76 -10.63 -6.56
C LEU A 187 -13.02 -11.32 -7.12
N LEU A 188 -13.88 -10.57 -7.83
CA LEU A 188 -15.07 -11.17 -8.46
C LEU A 188 -14.70 -12.24 -9.48
N TYR A 189 -13.66 -11.99 -10.27
CA TYR A 189 -13.12 -12.97 -11.20
C TYR A 189 -12.53 -14.20 -10.49
N GLU A 190 -11.72 -14.02 -9.45
CA GLU A 190 -11.11 -15.12 -8.69
C GLU A 190 -12.14 -16.00 -7.98
N ILE A 191 -13.23 -15.40 -7.47
CA ILE A 191 -14.36 -16.14 -6.89
C ILE A 191 -15.00 -17.05 -7.93
N GLU A 192 -15.19 -16.56 -9.17
CA GLU A 192 -15.70 -17.39 -10.27
C GLU A 192 -14.70 -18.48 -10.63
N LEU A 193 -13.42 -18.12 -10.84
CA LEU A 193 -12.36 -19.05 -11.23
C LEU A 193 -12.16 -20.21 -10.24
N HIS A 194 -12.20 -19.94 -8.94
CA HIS A 194 -12.01 -20.95 -7.89
C HIS A 194 -13.28 -21.74 -7.53
N ALA A 195 -14.43 -21.38 -8.11
CA ALA A 195 -15.63 -22.19 -8.04
C ALA A 195 -15.57 -23.33 -9.08
N ASP A 196 -16.73 -23.87 -9.49
CA ASP A 196 -16.84 -24.89 -10.54
C ASP A 196 -16.94 -24.22 -11.93
N ALA A 197 -15.93 -23.42 -12.29
CA ALA A 197 -15.91 -22.63 -13.51
C ALA A 197 -15.48 -23.43 -14.75
N ASP A 198 -16.08 -23.09 -15.89
CA ASP A 198 -15.59 -23.50 -17.21
C ASP A 198 -14.32 -22.70 -17.55
N LEU A 199 -13.16 -23.37 -17.49
CA LEU A 199 -11.86 -22.74 -17.72
C LEU A 199 -11.71 -22.16 -19.14
N ASP A 200 -12.42 -22.70 -20.14
CA ASP A 200 -12.38 -22.17 -21.51
C ASP A 200 -13.02 -20.78 -21.61
N ALA A 201 -13.96 -20.46 -20.70
CA ALA A 201 -14.63 -19.17 -20.64
C ALA A 201 -13.85 -18.12 -19.81
N MET A 202 -12.92 -18.53 -18.95
CA MET A 202 -12.25 -17.65 -17.98
C MET A 202 -11.40 -16.53 -18.60
N PRO A 203 -10.69 -16.72 -19.72
CA PRO A 203 -9.94 -15.63 -20.35
C PRO A 203 -10.85 -14.44 -20.74
N GLU A 204 -12.02 -14.72 -21.30
CA GLU A 204 -12.98 -13.67 -21.68
C GLU A 204 -13.66 -13.03 -20.48
N ARG A 205 -13.97 -13.81 -19.43
CA ARG A 205 -14.53 -13.30 -18.17
C ARG A 205 -13.58 -12.34 -17.49
N TYR A 206 -12.31 -12.72 -17.38
CA TYR A 206 -11.23 -11.89 -16.85
C TYR A 206 -11.10 -10.59 -17.63
N ALA A 207 -10.92 -10.69 -18.96
CA ALA A 207 -10.71 -9.52 -19.82
C ALA A 207 -11.89 -8.54 -19.72
N ARG A 208 -13.11 -9.04 -19.85
CA ARG A 208 -14.33 -8.21 -19.80
C ARG A 208 -14.51 -7.55 -18.43
N GLY A 209 -14.47 -8.34 -17.35
CA GLY A 209 -14.71 -7.84 -16.00
C GLY A 209 -13.72 -6.76 -15.58
N LEU A 210 -12.43 -6.97 -15.84
CA LEU A 210 -11.42 -5.96 -15.54
C LEU A 210 -11.49 -4.78 -16.52
N SER A 211 -11.73 -4.98 -17.82
CA SER A 211 -11.89 -3.86 -18.76
C SER A 211 -13.05 -2.95 -18.41
N ASP A 212 -14.21 -3.51 -18.07
CA ASP A 212 -15.38 -2.75 -17.65
C ASP A 212 -15.11 -1.96 -16.37
N ALA A 213 -14.38 -2.56 -15.42
CA ALA A 213 -14.00 -1.90 -14.18
C ALA A 213 -12.98 -0.78 -14.40
N LEU A 214 -12.01 -0.96 -15.30
CA LEU A 214 -10.86 -0.05 -15.46
C LEU A 214 -11.04 0.97 -16.59
N GLY A 215 -12.00 0.78 -17.50
CA GLY A 215 -12.21 1.66 -18.65
C GLY A 215 -11.06 1.62 -19.67
N VAL A 216 -10.25 0.57 -19.65
CA VAL A 216 -9.15 0.31 -20.59
C VAL A 216 -9.14 -1.16 -21.00
N GLU A 217 -8.48 -1.50 -22.10
CA GLU A 217 -8.33 -2.88 -22.53
C GLU A 217 -7.44 -3.68 -21.55
N VAL A 218 -7.96 -4.82 -21.11
CA VAL A 218 -7.25 -5.84 -20.35
C VAL A 218 -7.23 -7.12 -21.18
N ARG A 219 -6.03 -7.60 -21.51
CA ARG A 219 -5.88 -8.73 -22.42
C ARG A 219 -6.18 -10.07 -21.72
N PRO A 220 -6.90 -10.99 -22.39
CA PRO A 220 -7.29 -12.29 -21.83
C PRO A 220 -6.10 -13.20 -21.51
N VAL A 221 -4.96 -13.02 -22.18
CA VAL A 221 -3.75 -13.84 -22.01
C VAL A 221 -3.20 -13.86 -20.57
N ASN A 222 -3.53 -12.85 -19.76
CA ASN A 222 -3.05 -12.74 -18.39
C ASN A 222 -3.96 -13.41 -17.35
N TYR A 223 -5.06 -14.07 -17.75
CA TYR A 223 -6.09 -14.54 -16.82
C TYR A 223 -5.60 -15.49 -15.71
N LEU A 224 -4.51 -16.23 -15.93
CA LEU A 224 -3.85 -17.06 -14.91
C LEU A 224 -2.65 -16.37 -14.27
N ALA A 225 -1.92 -15.55 -15.03
CA ALA A 225 -0.72 -14.87 -14.54
C ALA A 225 -1.05 -13.76 -13.53
N ASP A 226 -2.29 -13.27 -13.54
CA ASP A 226 -2.81 -12.27 -12.61
C ASP A 226 -3.64 -12.90 -11.47
N VAL A 227 -3.57 -14.21 -11.22
CA VAL A 227 -4.28 -14.83 -10.08
C VAL A 227 -3.35 -14.84 -8.87
N ASP A 228 -3.84 -14.38 -7.73
CA ASP A 228 -3.09 -14.51 -6.47
C ASP A 228 -3.58 -15.73 -5.67
N ASP A 229 -2.67 -16.34 -4.91
CA ASP A 229 -3.02 -17.42 -4.00
C ASP A 229 -3.93 -16.94 -2.85
N ALA A 230 -4.80 -17.84 -2.39
CA ALA A 230 -5.59 -17.68 -1.15
C ALA A 230 -6.38 -16.37 -1.05
N TYR A 231 -6.96 -15.90 -2.16
CA TYR A 231 -7.76 -14.67 -2.24
C TYR A 231 -7.03 -13.43 -1.70
N TYR A 232 -5.74 -13.27 -2.03
CA TYR A 232 -4.96 -12.11 -1.63
C TYR A 232 -5.61 -10.78 -2.05
N ALA A 233 -6.36 -10.75 -3.16
CA ALA A 233 -7.14 -9.60 -3.57
C ALA A 233 -8.17 -9.16 -2.50
N ALA A 234 -8.82 -10.11 -1.82
CA ALA A 234 -9.73 -9.80 -0.71
C ALA A 234 -8.97 -9.22 0.48
N ARG A 235 -7.77 -9.72 0.76
CA ARG A 235 -6.94 -9.25 1.87
C ARG A 235 -6.50 -7.79 1.67
N TYR A 236 -6.14 -7.41 0.46
CA TYR A 236 -5.81 -6.01 0.11
C TYR A 236 -7.01 -5.08 0.27
N LEU A 237 -8.19 -5.50 -0.21
CA LEU A 237 -9.41 -4.72 -0.04
C LEU A 237 -9.73 -4.47 1.43
N ARG A 238 -9.60 -5.50 2.28
CA ARG A 238 -9.82 -5.38 3.73
C ARG A 238 -8.74 -4.53 4.39
N ALA A 239 -7.48 -4.65 3.97
CA ALA A 239 -6.37 -3.84 4.45
C ALA A 239 -6.57 -2.34 4.17
N TRP A 240 -7.04 -1.97 2.97
CA TRP A 240 -7.34 -0.56 2.66
C TRP A 240 -8.52 -0.01 3.49
N MET A 241 -9.53 -0.84 3.80
CA MET A 241 -10.61 -0.43 4.69
C MET A 241 -10.09 -0.19 6.12
N LEU A 242 -9.30 -1.13 6.64
CA LEU A 242 -8.71 -1.04 7.97
C LEU A 242 -7.73 0.14 8.08
N GLU A 243 -6.92 0.39 7.05
CA GLU A 243 -5.94 1.47 7.02
C GLU A 243 -6.60 2.83 7.21
N VAL A 244 -7.71 3.09 6.53
CA VAL A 244 -8.43 4.37 6.68
C VAL A 244 -8.93 4.53 8.11
N GLN A 245 -9.51 3.48 8.70
CA GLN A 245 -9.95 3.50 10.10
C GLN A 245 -8.78 3.73 11.07
N LEU A 246 -7.65 3.06 10.86
CA LEU A 246 -6.45 3.19 11.68
C LEU A 246 -5.85 4.60 11.59
N ARG A 247 -5.75 5.14 10.37
CA ARG A 247 -5.27 6.50 10.14
C ARG A 247 -6.18 7.55 10.76
N GLU A 248 -7.50 7.42 10.61
CA GLU A 248 -8.48 8.34 11.23
C GLU A 248 -8.44 8.24 12.76
N PHE A 249 -8.28 7.04 13.32
CA PHE A 249 -8.10 6.84 14.74
C PHE A 249 -6.84 7.59 15.25
N LEU A 250 -5.70 7.41 14.59
CA LEU A 250 -4.46 8.11 14.94
C LEU A 250 -4.61 9.64 14.80
N GLN A 251 -5.21 10.12 13.72
CA GLN A 251 -5.41 11.55 13.47
C GLN A 251 -6.37 12.20 14.47
N SER A 252 -7.48 11.54 14.80
CA SER A 252 -8.44 12.06 15.78
C SER A 252 -7.88 12.12 17.19
N ARG A 253 -6.99 11.19 17.56
CA ARG A 253 -6.37 11.11 18.89
C ARG A 253 -5.13 12.00 19.03
N LEU A 254 -4.29 12.07 18.00
CA LEU A 254 -2.93 12.63 18.07
C LEU A 254 -2.72 13.81 17.11
N GLY A 255 -3.71 14.13 16.28
CA GLY A 255 -3.67 15.23 15.32
C GLY A 255 -3.04 14.86 13.96
N PRO A 256 -2.99 15.82 13.02
CA PRO A 256 -2.53 15.58 11.65
C PRO A 256 -1.04 15.23 11.54
N LEU A 257 -0.26 15.48 12.60
CA LEU A 257 1.17 15.17 12.70
C LEU A 257 1.44 13.94 13.58
N TRP A 258 0.49 12.99 13.67
CA TRP A 258 0.63 11.77 14.49
C TRP A 258 1.94 11.01 14.23
N PHE A 259 2.45 11.06 13.00
CA PHE A 259 3.69 10.41 12.58
C PHE A 259 4.97 11.03 13.22
N GLN A 260 4.84 12.15 13.94
CA GLN A 260 5.89 12.74 14.77
C GLN A 260 5.61 12.61 16.27
N ALA A 261 4.55 11.89 16.65
CA ALA A 261 4.17 11.72 18.04
C ALA A 261 4.70 10.39 18.59
N ARG A 262 5.49 10.44 19.65
CA ARG A 262 5.92 9.25 20.41
C ARG A 262 4.74 8.41 20.89
N ALA A 263 3.60 9.04 21.18
CA ALA A 263 2.37 8.33 21.54
C ALA A 263 1.85 7.42 20.41
N ALA A 264 1.98 7.84 19.14
CA ALA A 264 1.64 6.98 18.00
C ALA A 264 2.62 5.80 17.91
N GLY A 265 3.92 6.04 18.14
CA GLY A 265 4.91 4.97 18.12
C GLY A 265 4.73 3.96 19.25
N THR A 266 4.35 4.39 20.45
CA THR A 266 3.95 3.47 21.53
C THR A 266 2.76 2.62 21.10
N PHE A 267 1.70 3.25 20.59
CA PHE A 267 0.50 2.54 20.14
C PHE A 267 0.80 1.52 19.03
N LEU A 268 1.51 1.92 17.98
CA LEU A 268 1.88 1.03 16.88
C LEU A 268 2.79 -0.10 17.34
N ARG A 269 3.75 0.18 18.24
CA ARG A 269 4.61 -0.85 18.82
C ARG A 269 3.80 -1.87 19.63
N ASP A 270 2.80 -1.43 20.40
CA ASP A 270 1.95 -2.34 21.16
C ASP A 270 1.14 -3.26 20.24
N LEU A 271 0.69 -2.76 19.09
CA LEU A 271 0.07 -3.59 18.05
C LEU A 271 1.07 -4.57 17.43
N TRP A 272 2.22 -4.07 16.93
CA TRP A 272 3.23 -4.89 16.27
C TRP A 272 3.80 -6.00 17.16
N ARG A 273 3.96 -5.74 18.46
CA ARG A 273 4.42 -6.74 19.45
C ARG A 273 3.56 -7.99 19.48
N ARG A 274 2.30 -7.91 19.06
CA ARG A 274 1.36 -9.04 19.07
C ARG A 274 1.46 -9.92 17.82
N GLY A 275 2.36 -9.57 16.90
CA GLY A 275 2.58 -10.31 15.66
C GLY A 275 1.28 -10.43 14.88
N GLU A 276 0.86 -11.67 14.69
CA GLU A 276 -0.29 -12.10 13.88
C GLU A 276 -1.48 -12.55 14.76
N SER A 277 -1.52 -12.15 16.03
CA SER A 277 -2.57 -12.60 16.96
C SER A 277 -3.96 -11.99 16.70
N LEU A 278 -4.02 -10.93 15.90
CA LEU A 278 -5.24 -10.17 15.62
C LEU A 278 -5.64 -10.37 14.17
N THR A 279 -6.94 -10.42 13.92
CA THR A 279 -7.46 -10.17 12.57
C THR A 279 -7.73 -8.68 12.36
N GLU A 280 -7.96 -8.28 11.12
CA GLU A 280 -8.45 -6.94 10.76
C GLU A 280 -9.69 -6.48 11.54
N GLU A 281 -10.67 -7.37 11.75
CA GLU A 281 -11.88 -7.08 12.52
C GLU A 281 -11.59 -6.83 14.00
N ASP A 282 -10.67 -7.60 14.58
CA ASP A 282 -10.27 -7.43 15.98
C ASP A 282 -9.56 -6.10 16.18
N LEU A 283 -8.66 -5.73 15.26
CA LEU A 283 -7.97 -4.44 15.29
C LEU A 283 -8.95 -3.27 15.15
N ALA A 284 -9.93 -3.38 14.26
CA ALA A 284 -11.00 -2.39 14.14
C ALA A 284 -11.79 -2.22 15.45
N ARG A 285 -12.09 -3.32 16.14
CA ARG A 285 -12.79 -3.29 17.44
C ARG A 285 -11.96 -2.67 18.56
N GLU A 286 -10.66 -2.91 18.60
CA GLU A 286 -9.77 -2.26 19.56
C GLU A 286 -9.71 -0.73 19.39
N MET A 287 -9.93 -0.24 18.17
CA MET A 287 -10.05 1.19 17.87
C MET A 287 -11.44 1.76 18.17
N GLY A 288 -12.40 0.93 18.59
CA GLY A 288 -13.76 1.32 18.97
C GLY A 288 -14.80 1.23 17.86
N ALA A 289 -14.47 0.63 16.71
CA ALA A 289 -15.47 0.25 15.71
C ALA A 289 -16.14 -1.10 16.09
N ASP A 290 -17.22 -1.48 15.43
CA ASP A 290 -17.85 -2.81 15.55
C ASP A 290 -17.25 -3.85 14.56
N GLY A 291 -16.49 -3.37 13.58
CA GLY A 291 -15.76 -4.15 12.57
C GLY A 291 -15.11 -3.24 11.53
N ILE A 292 -14.67 -3.82 10.40
CA ILE A 292 -14.19 -3.03 9.26
C ILE A 292 -15.36 -2.48 8.42
N HIS A 293 -15.20 -1.26 7.91
CA HIS A 293 -16.20 -0.55 7.12
C HIS A 293 -15.60 -0.03 5.82
N ALA A 294 -16.32 -0.22 4.71
CA ALA A 294 -15.92 0.35 3.43
C ALA A 294 -16.21 1.86 3.33
N GLU A 295 -17.18 2.37 4.11
CA GLU A 295 -17.69 3.73 3.99
C GLU A 295 -16.61 4.83 4.14
N PRO A 296 -15.70 4.80 5.14
CA PRO A 296 -14.63 5.80 5.25
C PRO A 296 -13.71 5.81 4.02
N LEU A 297 -13.40 4.63 3.50
CA LEU A 297 -12.60 4.49 2.29
C LEU A 297 -13.35 5.04 1.06
N ILE A 298 -14.64 4.74 0.91
CA ILE A 298 -15.46 5.26 -0.20
C ILE A 298 -15.53 6.79 -0.15
N GLN A 299 -15.71 7.37 1.04
CA GLN A 299 -15.73 8.81 1.25
C GLN A 299 -14.40 9.47 0.87
N GLU A 300 -13.28 8.86 1.23
CA GLU A 300 -11.96 9.34 0.82
C GLU A 300 -11.81 9.38 -0.71
N LEU A 301 -12.28 8.35 -1.42
CA LEU A 301 -12.17 8.29 -2.89
C LEU A 301 -13.09 9.29 -3.60
N ALA A 302 -14.16 9.73 -2.94
CA ALA A 302 -15.12 10.70 -3.46
C ALA A 302 -14.64 12.16 -3.33
N ALA A 303 -13.63 12.42 -2.49
CA ALA A 303 -13.01 13.73 -2.31
C ALA A 303 -12.14 14.18 -3.51
#